data_AF-A0A7I9UZE0-F1
#
_entry.id   AF-A0A7I9UZE0-F1
#
_cell.length_a   1.000
_cell.length_b   1.000
_cell.length_c   1.000
_cell.angle_alpha   90.00
_cell.angle_beta   90.00
_cell.angle_gamma   90.00
#
_symmetry.space_group_name_H-M   'P 1'
#
loop_
_entity.id
_entity.type
_entity.pdbx_description
1 polymer ?
#
loop_
_entity_poly.entity_id
_entity_poly.type
_entity_poly.pdbx_seq_one_letter_code
_entity_poly.pdbx_strand_id
1 'polypeptide(L)'
;MRARAAVVLAASTACARPAPDSVDLVVNTAGLRTEVAPGSMQNWAADVSRGDVATVVAKCWTVAPGYIRDRYFRDPTALAAIFAHRPTPAQAGVIWGDHTGPHGYVPWTEGRSDYPCPRVVLGAGERLYTDEYAGHLARRFILRSQGAPVNPGDTAAAYPMVCAFRPGPVTNVERADADRISVTREDLPHGDARWRARAGEVTVMLAIAPTDVCVQSAS
;
A
#
# COMPACT_ATOMS: atom_id res chain seq x y z
N MET A 1 -2.05 20.76 70.38
CA MET A 1 -2.81 19.67 69.70
C MET A 1 -3.21 20.14 68.31
N ARG A 2 -2.56 19.65 67.25
CA ARG A 2 -2.99 19.83 65.85
C ARG A 2 -2.82 18.49 65.14
N ALA A 3 -3.91 17.99 64.58
CA ALA A 3 -4.03 16.68 63.96
C ALA A 3 -3.26 16.61 62.63
N ARG A 4 -2.60 15.47 62.37
CA ARG A 4 -2.04 15.13 61.05
C ARG A 4 -3.14 14.53 60.19
N ALA A 5 -3.43 15.13 59.04
CA ALA A 5 -4.26 14.54 58.01
C ALA A 5 -3.43 13.55 57.18
N ALA A 6 -3.85 12.29 57.12
CA ALA A 6 -3.31 11.30 56.19
C ALA A 6 -4.06 11.42 54.87
N VAL A 7 -3.35 11.70 53.77
CA VAL A 7 -3.89 11.63 52.42
C VAL A 7 -3.70 10.21 51.91
N VAL A 8 -4.82 9.51 51.67
CA VAL A 8 -4.82 8.20 51.00
C VAL A 8 -4.96 8.47 49.51
N LEU A 9 -3.90 8.18 48.75
CA LEU A 9 -3.94 8.16 47.29
C LEU A 9 -4.54 6.82 46.83
N ALA A 10 -5.78 6.85 46.35
CA ALA A 10 -6.37 5.73 45.64
C ALA A 10 -5.70 5.58 44.27
N ALA A 11 -5.14 4.39 44.00
CA ALA A 11 -4.66 4.05 42.67
C ALA A 11 -5.87 3.93 41.72
N SER A 12 -5.95 4.81 40.73
CA SER A 12 -6.84 4.63 39.59
C SER A 12 -6.36 3.44 38.77
N THR A 13 -7.01 2.30 38.95
CA THR A 13 -6.98 1.21 37.97
C THR A 13 -7.63 1.74 36.70
N ALA A 14 -6.83 2.19 35.75
CA ALA A 14 -7.31 2.42 34.40
C ALA A 14 -7.81 1.08 33.87
N CYS A 15 -9.11 0.98 33.56
CA CYS A 15 -9.65 -0.13 32.79
C CYS A 15 -8.88 -0.21 31.48
N ALA A 16 -8.03 -1.22 31.34
CA ALA A 16 -7.45 -1.58 30.06
C ALA A 16 -8.63 -1.87 29.11
N ARG A 17 -8.72 -1.07 28.05
CA ARG A 17 -9.61 -1.35 26.92
C ARG A 17 -9.28 -2.77 26.44
N PRO A 18 -10.27 -3.64 26.21
CA PRO A 18 -9.99 -4.94 25.61
C PRO A 18 -9.20 -4.71 24.32
N ALA A 19 -8.10 -5.45 24.16
CA ALA A 19 -7.37 -5.49 22.90
C ALA A 19 -8.40 -5.80 21.80
N PRO A 20 -8.35 -5.12 20.64
CA PRO A 20 -9.18 -5.52 19.52
C PRO A 20 -8.93 -7.01 19.27
N ASP A 21 -10.01 -7.78 19.09
CA ASP A 21 -9.92 -9.20 18.80
C ASP A 21 -8.89 -9.41 17.69
N SER A 22 -7.77 -10.04 18.03
CA SER A 22 -6.70 -10.30 17.06
C SER A 22 -7.23 -11.30 16.05
N VAL A 23 -7.57 -10.84 14.85
CA VAL A 23 -7.92 -11.71 13.73
C VAL A 23 -6.64 -12.35 13.22
N ASP A 24 -6.61 -13.68 13.20
CA ASP A 24 -5.52 -14.42 12.57
C ASP A 24 -5.70 -14.40 11.05
N LEU A 25 -4.97 -13.50 10.39
CA LEU A 25 -4.87 -13.45 8.94
C LEU A 25 -3.95 -14.57 8.45
N VAL A 26 -4.53 -15.54 7.75
CA VAL A 26 -3.80 -16.60 7.04
C VAL A 26 -4.05 -16.47 5.55
N VAL A 27 -2.98 -16.37 4.76
CA VAL A 27 -3.12 -16.25 3.31
C VAL A 27 -3.23 -17.62 2.67
N ASN A 28 -4.30 -17.87 1.93
CA ASN A 28 -4.41 -19.07 1.12
C ASN A 28 -3.46 -18.98 -0.09
N THR A 29 -2.40 -19.78 -0.13
CA THR A 29 -1.48 -19.86 -1.27
C THR A 29 -1.66 -21.16 -2.07
N ALA A 30 -2.74 -21.89 -1.84
CA ALA A 30 -2.96 -23.20 -2.45
C ALA A 30 -3.13 -23.10 -3.98
N GLY A 31 -2.29 -23.81 -4.72
CA GLY A 31 -2.27 -23.79 -6.19
C GLY A 31 -1.31 -22.77 -6.78
N LEU A 32 -0.69 -21.91 -5.98
CA LEU A 32 0.46 -21.12 -6.39
C LEU A 32 1.72 -22.00 -6.38
N ARG A 33 2.63 -21.71 -7.30
CA ARG A 33 3.92 -22.36 -7.46
C ARG A 33 5.03 -21.33 -7.32
N THR A 34 5.16 -20.43 -8.29
CA THR A 34 6.26 -19.44 -8.39
C THR A 34 5.75 -18.01 -8.51
N GLU A 35 4.44 -17.83 -8.43
CA GLU A 35 3.75 -16.55 -8.57
C GLU A 35 4.04 -15.60 -7.41
N VAL A 36 4.27 -16.16 -6.22
CA VAL A 36 4.75 -15.46 -5.03
C VAL A 36 5.94 -16.21 -4.44
N ALA A 37 6.89 -15.49 -3.86
CA ALA A 37 8.01 -16.12 -3.15
C ALA A 37 7.50 -17.05 -2.03
N PRO A 38 8.10 -18.25 -1.83
CA PRO A 38 7.64 -19.18 -0.81
C PRO A 38 7.58 -18.56 0.59
N GLY A 39 6.42 -18.64 1.25
CA GLY A 39 6.21 -18.11 2.60
C GLY A 39 6.12 -16.58 2.71
N SER A 40 6.39 -15.82 1.65
CA SER A 40 6.48 -14.35 1.72
C SER A 40 5.16 -13.68 2.10
N MET A 41 4.05 -14.17 1.54
CA MET A 41 2.71 -13.69 1.91
C MET A 41 2.38 -13.96 3.40
N GLN A 42 2.90 -15.03 4.00
CA GLN A 42 2.67 -15.31 5.42
C GLN A 42 3.47 -14.38 6.33
N ASN A 43 4.65 -13.91 5.88
CA ASN A 43 5.39 -12.89 6.62
C ASN A 43 4.58 -11.59 6.73
N TRP A 44 3.98 -11.15 5.60
CA TRP A 44 3.09 -9.99 5.60
C TRP A 44 1.88 -10.20 6.50
N ALA A 45 1.22 -11.34 6.35
CA ALA A 45 0.02 -11.66 7.10
C ALA A 45 0.26 -11.72 8.62
N ALA A 46 1.36 -12.35 9.04
CA ALA A 46 1.72 -12.44 10.45
C ALA A 46 1.96 -11.07 11.09
N ASP A 47 2.60 -10.14 10.38
CA ASP A 47 2.84 -8.78 10.88
C ASP A 47 1.52 -7.99 11.00
N VAL A 48 0.60 -8.17 10.03
CA VAL A 48 -0.75 -7.58 10.08
C VAL A 48 -1.58 -8.17 11.23
N SER A 49 -1.59 -9.49 11.42
CA SER A 49 -2.29 -10.17 12.54
C SER A 49 -1.84 -9.68 13.91
N ARG A 50 -0.54 -9.34 14.04
CA ARG A 50 0.01 -8.78 15.29
C ARG A 50 -0.33 -7.30 15.52
N GLY A 51 -0.98 -6.64 14.56
CA GLY A 51 -1.29 -5.22 14.65
C GLY A 51 -0.05 -4.32 14.54
N ASP A 52 1.06 -4.81 13.97
CA ASP A 52 2.33 -4.08 13.92
C ASP A 52 2.37 -3.09 12.75
N VAL A 53 1.56 -2.04 12.86
CA VAL A 53 1.40 -1.02 11.80
C VAL A 53 2.74 -0.42 11.39
N ALA A 54 3.64 -0.16 12.33
CA ALA A 54 4.93 0.47 12.05
C ALA A 54 5.84 -0.44 11.22
N THR A 55 5.93 -1.73 11.59
CA THR A 55 6.71 -2.71 10.82
C THR A 55 6.11 -2.92 9.44
N VAL A 56 4.78 -3.03 9.33
CA VAL A 56 4.13 -3.20 8.03
C VAL A 56 4.35 -1.97 7.13
N VAL A 57 4.26 -0.76 7.67
CA VAL A 57 4.58 0.48 6.91
C VAL A 57 6.04 0.50 6.44
N ALA A 58 6.97 0.09 7.30
CA ALA A 58 8.40 0.07 6.93
C ALA A 58 8.71 -0.97 5.85
N LYS A 59 8.12 -2.16 5.93
CA LYS A 59 8.34 -3.24 4.96
C LYS A 59 7.55 -3.03 3.66
N CYS A 60 6.34 -2.48 3.73
CA CYS A 60 5.52 -2.11 2.58
C CYS A 60 5.76 -0.70 2.05
N TRP A 61 7.04 -0.34 1.93
CA TRP A 61 7.48 0.97 1.46
C TRP A 61 7.02 1.30 0.02
N THR A 62 6.57 0.31 -0.76
CA THR A 62 6.03 0.52 -2.11
C THR A 62 4.62 1.12 -2.10
N VAL A 63 3.91 1.01 -0.98
CA VAL A 63 2.52 1.43 -0.77
C VAL A 63 2.47 2.62 0.19
N ALA A 64 1.49 3.51 0.02
CA ALA A 64 1.34 4.68 0.87
C ALA A 64 1.04 4.31 2.34
N PRO A 65 1.64 4.96 3.35
CA PRO A 65 1.37 4.64 4.75
C PRO A 65 -0.09 4.78 5.19
N GLY A 66 -0.84 5.76 4.68
CA GLY A 66 -2.28 5.90 4.97
C GLY A 66 -3.11 4.81 4.30
N TYR A 67 -2.75 4.39 3.08
CA TYR A 67 -3.34 3.22 2.43
C TYR A 67 -3.16 1.95 3.28
N ILE A 68 -1.98 1.73 3.85
CA ILE A 68 -1.72 0.57 4.74
C ILE A 68 -2.63 0.60 5.96
N ARG A 69 -2.72 1.75 6.65
CA ARG A 69 -3.59 1.91 7.83
C ARG A 69 -5.06 1.67 7.47
N ASP A 70 -5.50 2.22 6.35
CA ASP A 70 -6.88 2.11 5.87
C ASP A 70 -7.22 0.70 5.37
N ARG A 71 -6.35 0.06 4.58
CA ARG A 71 -6.67 -1.19 3.88
C ARG A 71 -6.27 -2.44 4.64
N TYR A 72 -5.28 -2.37 5.51
CA TYR A 72 -4.81 -3.56 6.24
C TYR A 72 -5.32 -3.60 7.68
N PHE A 73 -5.60 -2.45 8.29
CA PHE A 73 -5.88 -2.38 9.73
C PHE A 73 -7.27 -1.84 10.09
N ARG A 74 -8.03 -1.29 9.13
CA ARG A 74 -9.38 -0.77 9.39
C ARG A 74 -10.40 -1.88 9.66
N ASP A 75 -10.33 -2.97 8.89
CA ASP A 75 -11.22 -4.13 9.04
C ASP A 75 -10.43 -5.44 8.82
N PRO A 76 -9.72 -5.93 9.86
CA PRO A 76 -8.94 -7.17 9.78
C PRO A 76 -9.78 -8.40 9.44
N THR A 77 -11.06 -8.43 9.82
CA THR A 77 -11.98 -9.55 9.53
C THR A 77 -12.29 -9.62 8.04
N ALA A 78 -12.65 -8.50 7.42
CA ALA A 78 -12.89 -8.43 5.98
C ALA A 78 -11.61 -8.77 5.19
N LEU A 79 -10.46 -8.28 5.65
CA LEU A 79 -9.16 -8.61 5.05
C LEU A 79 -8.86 -10.11 5.11
N ALA A 80 -9.08 -10.74 6.26
CA ALA A 80 -8.89 -12.19 6.41
C ALA A 80 -9.84 -12.99 5.52
N ALA A 81 -11.10 -12.57 5.39
CA ALA A 81 -12.05 -13.20 4.48
C ALA A 81 -11.56 -13.16 3.01
N ILE A 82 -11.02 -12.03 2.56
CA ILE A 82 -10.44 -11.88 1.21
C ILE A 82 -9.34 -12.92 0.98
N PHE A 83 -8.32 -12.95 1.86
CA PHE A 83 -7.13 -13.80 1.64
C PHE A 83 -7.36 -15.28 1.94
N ALA A 84 -8.49 -15.66 2.53
CA ALA A 84 -8.91 -17.06 2.65
C ALA A 84 -9.36 -17.66 1.31
N HIS A 85 -9.80 -16.83 0.35
CA HIS A 85 -10.18 -17.30 -0.98
C HIS A 85 -9.00 -17.98 -1.69
N ARG A 86 -9.30 -18.96 -2.54
CA ARG A 86 -8.27 -19.56 -3.38
C ARG A 86 -7.70 -18.52 -4.34
N PRO A 87 -6.37 -18.37 -4.44
CA PRO A 87 -5.78 -17.40 -5.34
C PRO A 87 -5.94 -17.81 -6.80
N THR A 88 -6.08 -16.82 -7.67
CA THR A 88 -6.12 -16.97 -9.13
C THR A 88 -5.00 -16.15 -9.76
N PRO A 89 -4.03 -16.78 -10.45
CA PRO A 89 -3.08 -16.06 -11.30
C PRO A 89 -3.83 -15.34 -12.43
N ALA A 90 -3.62 -14.03 -12.56
CA ALA A 90 -4.20 -13.18 -13.58
C ALA A 90 -3.11 -12.68 -14.55
N GLN A 91 -3.42 -11.75 -15.45
CA GLN A 91 -2.43 -11.25 -16.42
C GLN A 91 -1.27 -10.48 -15.75
N ALA A 92 -1.54 -9.80 -14.64
CA ALA A 92 -0.60 -8.86 -14.04
C ALA A 92 -0.17 -9.19 -12.60
N GLY A 93 -0.72 -10.25 -12.02
CA GLY A 93 -0.44 -10.63 -10.64
C GLY A 93 -1.35 -11.76 -10.18
N VAL A 94 -1.39 -11.95 -8.87
CA VAL A 94 -2.25 -12.94 -8.20
C VAL A 94 -3.39 -12.23 -7.49
N ILE A 95 -4.58 -12.83 -7.56
CA ILE A 95 -5.80 -12.24 -7.02
C ILE A 95 -6.49 -13.20 -6.05
N TRP A 96 -6.97 -12.64 -4.95
CA TRP A 96 -7.80 -13.30 -3.95
C TRP A 96 -9.16 -12.62 -3.92
N GLY A 97 -10.25 -13.38 -4.06
CA GLY A 97 -11.61 -12.83 -4.10
C GLY A 97 -12.10 -12.52 -5.52
N ASP A 98 -13.13 -11.68 -5.62
CA ASP A 98 -13.80 -11.30 -6.89
C ASP A 98 -13.44 -9.86 -7.29
N HIS A 99 -13.00 -9.67 -8.54
CA HIS A 99 -12.68 -8.38 -9.12
C HIS A 99 -13.80 -7.34 -9.05
N THR A 100 -15.06 -7.78 -8.96
CA THR A 100 -16.23 -6.91 -8.87
C THR A 100 -16.62 -6.56 -7.43
N GLY A 101 -15.98 -7.17 -6.45
CA GLY A 101 -16.24 -6.99 -5.02
C GLY A 101 -14.96 -6.87 -4.18
N PRO A 102 -15.00 -7.25 -2.89
CA PRO A 102 -13.81 -7.29 -2.05
C PRO A 102 -12.77 -8.25 -2.61
N HIS A 103 -11.54 -7.77 -2.80
CA HIS A 103 -10.44 -8.58 -3.31
C HIS A 103 -9.07 -8.03 -2.92
N GLY A 104 -8.08 -8.91 -2.96
CA GLY A 104 -6.66 -8.61 -2.81
C GLY A 104 -5.92 -8.90 -4.10
N TYR A 105 -4.95 -8.06 -4.44
CA TYR A 105 -4.16 -8.15 -5.65
C TYR A 105 -2.67 -7.94 -5.35
N VAL A 106 -1.84 -8.89 -5.76
CA VAL A 106 -0.38 -8.79 -5.68
C VAL A 106 0.18 -8.80 -7.09
N PRO A 107 0.71 -7.69 -7.62
CA PRO A 107 1.32 -7.68 -8.94
C PRO A 107 2.60 -8.49 -8.96
N TRP A 108 3.03 -8.89 -10.16
CA TRP A 108 4.24 -9.70 -10.35
C TRP A 108 5.52 -9.11 -9.75
N THR A 109 5.64 -7.78 -9.72
CA THR A 109 6.79 -7.10 -9.11
C THR A 109 6.86 -7.32 -7.61
N GLU A 110 5.71 -7.23 -6.92
CA GLU A 110 5.59 -7.52 -5.49
C GLU A 110 5.71 -9.01 -5.20
N GLY A 111 5.14 -9.88 -6.04
CA GLY A 111 5.19 -11.33 -5.83
C GLY A 111 6.62 -11.90 -5.77
N ARG A 112 7.59 -11.22 -6.39
CA ARG A 112 9.02 -11.56 -6.34
C ARG A 112 9.73 -11.11 -5.05
N SER A 113 9.09 -10.27 -4.24
CA SER A 113 9.59 -9.80 -2.95
C SER A 113 9.44 -10.89 -1.88
N ASP A 114 10.36 -10.91 -0.92
CA ASP A 114 10.23 -11.71 0.31
C ASP A 114 9.15 -11.15 1.27
N TYR A 115 8.63 -9.97 0.94
CA TYR A 115 7.54 -9.30 1.65
C TYR A 115 6.62 -8.57 0.65
N PRO A 116 5.75 -9.29 -0.07
CA PRO A 116 4.81 -8.72 -1.03
C PRO A 116 3.77 -7.85 -0.33
N CYS A 117 3.48 -6.67 -0.90
CA CYS A 117 2.51 -5.74 -0.35
C CYS A 117 1.24 -5.67 -1.21
N PRO A 118 0.13 -6.30 -0.77
CA PRO A 118 -1.07 -6.42 -1.59
C PRO A 118 -1.81 -5.09 -1.75
N ARG A 119 -2.40 -4.87 -2.92
CA ARG A 119 -3.45 -3.86 -3.11
C ARG A 119 -4.79 -4.50 -2.75
N VAL A 120 -5.60 -3.86 -1.93
CA VAL A 120 -6.82 -4.44 -1.36
C VAL A 120 -8.00 -3.51 -1.58
N VAL A 121 -9.12 -4.07 -2.00
CA VAL A 121 -10.46 -3.46 -1.99
C VAL A 121 -11.24 -4.18 -0.90
N LEU A 122 -11.65 -3.47 0.15
CA LEU A 122 -12.35 -4.09 1.30
C LEU A 122 -13.87 -4.14 1.11
N GLY A 123 -14.41 -3.21 0.32
CA GLY A 123 -15.85 -3.08 0.09
C GLY A 123 -16.20 -2.69 -1.33
N ALA A 124 -17.47 -2.89 -1.69
CA ALA A 124 -17.98 -2.48 -2.99
C ALA A 124 -17.85 -0.95 -3.19
N GLY A 125 -17.45 -0.54 -4.39
CA GLY A 125 -17.26 0.87 -4.73
C GLY A 125 -15.93 1.48 -4.24
N GLU A 126 -15.13 0.74 -3.47
CA GLU A 126 -13.78 1.21 -3.15
C GLU A 126 -12.86 1.12 -4.36
N ARG A 127 -12.03 2.14 -4.49
CA ARG A 127 -11.03 2.22 -5.56
C ARG A 127 -9.77 1.50 -5.09
N LEU A 128 -9.22 0.65 -5.95
CA LEU A 128 -7.95 -0.05 -5.68
C LEU A 128 -6.80 0.95 -5.49
N TYR A 129 -6.79 2.01 -6.30
CA TYR A 129 -5.79 3.09 -6.25
C TYR A 129 -6.44 4.39 -5.78
N THR A 130 -5.96 4.90 -4.64
CA THR A 130 -6.36 6.19 -4.06
C THR A 130 -5.44 7.31 -4.53
N ASP A 131 -5.83 8.56 -4.29
CA ASP A 131 -4.99 9.71 -4.60
C ASP A 131 -3.70 9.71 -3.76
N GLU A 132 -3.78 9.18 -2.53
CA GLU A 132 -2.61 8.97 -1.67
C GLU A 132 -1.65 7.92 -2.26
N TYR A 133 -2.18 6.82 -2.81
CA TYR A 133 -1.37 5.82 -3.51
C TYR A 133 -0.64 6.43 -4.71
N ALA A 134 -1.36 7.21 -5.53
CA ALA A 134 -0.77 7.90 -6.67
C ALA A 134 0.29 8.94 -6.25
N GLY A 135 0.03 9.68 -5.17
CA GLY A 135 1.00 10.63 -4.59
C GLY A 135 2.27 9.94 -4.08
N HIS A 136 2.13 8.79 -3.42
CA HIS A 136 3.27 8.01 -2.96
C HIS A 136 4.08 7.42 -4.11
N LEU A 137 3.42 6.95 -5.18
CA LEU A 137 4.10 6.50 -6.40
C LEU A 137 4.89 7.65 -7.05
N ALA A 138 4.31 8.85 -7.13
CA ALA A 138 5.02 10.04 -7.62
C ALA A 138 6.22 10.39 -6.71
N ARG A 139 6.05 10.36 -5.39
CA ARG A 139 7.14 10.58 -4.43
C ARG A 139 8.30 9.62 -4.65
N ARG A 140 8.00 8.32 -4.74
CA ARG A 140 8.99 7.27 -5.00
C ARG A 140 9.73 7.51 -6.31
N PHE A 141 9.00 7.84 -7.37
CA PHE A 141 9.58 8.16 -8.67
C PHE A 141 10.55 9.35 -8.61
N ILE A 142 10.15 10.44 -7.95
CA ILE A 142 10.98 11.65 -7.79
C ILE A 142 12.24 11.33 -6.99
N LEU A 143 12.09 10.74 -5.81
CA LEU A 143 13.19 10.40 -4.91
C LEU A 143 14.20 9.47 -5.56
N ARG A 144 13.72 8.45 -6.28
CA ARG A 144 14.59 7.55 -7.06
C ARG A 144 15.35 8.30 -8.15
N SER A 145 14.69 9.22 -8.85
CA SER A 145 15.33 10.02 -9.91
C SER A 145 16.37 11.00 -9.36
N GLN A 146 16.22 11.43 -8.10
CA GLN A 146 17.17 12.27 -7.36
C GLN A 146 18.31 11.48 -6.70
N GLY A 147 18.35 10.15 -6.86
CA GLY A 147 19.38 9.29 -6.24
C GLY A 147 19.18 9.02 -4.75
N ALA A 148 18.02 9.37 -4.19
CA ALA A 148 17.67 9.17 -2.79
C ALA A 148 16.39 8.32 -2.65
N PRO A 149 16.35 7.08 -3.17
CA PRO A 149 15.14 6.27 -3.19
C PRO A 149 14.61 5.99 -1.78
N VAL A 150 13.29 5.81 -1.66
CA VAL A 150 12.61 5.50 -0.38
C VAL A 150 13.18 4.23 0.26
N ASN A 151 13.61 3.27 -0.57
CA ASN A 151 14.27 2.05 -0.15
C ASN A 151 15.40 1.72 -1.14
N PRO A 152 16.55 1.19 -0.70
CA PRO A 152 17.63 0.78 -1.61
C PRO A 152 17.19 -0.25 -2.68
N GLY A 153 16.17 -1.06 -2.39
CA GLY A 153 15.56 -2.00 -3.34
C GLY A 153 14.65 -1.34 -4.40
N ASP A 154 14.35 -0.04 -4.27
CA ASP A 154 13.56 0.72 -5.25
C ASP A 154 14.38 1.05 -6.49
N THR A 155 14.63 0.02 -7.31
CA THR A 155 15.34 0.13 -8.56
C THR A 155 14.39 0.05 -9.75
N ALA A 156 14.78 0.63 -10.88
CA ALA A 156 13.98 0.53 -12.11
C ALA A 156 13.79 -0.93 -12.58
N ALA A 157 14.77 -1.80 -12.30
CA ALA A 157 14.71 -3.22 -12.65
C ALA A 157 13.74 -4.01 -11.76
N ALA A 158 13.72 -3.75 -10.45
CA ALA A 158 12.82 -4.43 -9.52
C ALA A 158 11.39 -3.88 -9.59
N TYR A 159 11.26 -2.55 -9.68
CA TYR A 159 9.99 -1.82 -9.67
C TYR A 159 9.94 -0.82 -10.84
N PRO A 160 9.65 -1.27 -12.07
CA PRO A 160 9.42 -0.37 -13.19
C PRO A 160 8.21 0.52 -12.89
N MET A 161 8.43 1.84 -12.87
CA MET A 161 7.36 2.81 -12.58
C MET A 161 6.91 3.58 -13.82
N VAL A 162 7.67 3.59 -14.90
CA VAL A 162 7.29 4.28 -16.15
C VAL A 162 6.36 3.39 -16.97
N CYS A 163 5.31 3.98 -17.53
CA CYS A 163 4.33 3.25 -18.33
C CYS A 163 4.98 2.60 -19.56
N ALA A 164 4.82 1.29 -19.73
CA ALA A 164 5.42 0.55 -20.85
C ALA A 164 4.78 0.89 -22.21
N PHE A 165 3.46 1.09 -22.25
CA PHE A 165 2.72 1.23 -23.51
C PHE A 165 2.54 2.67 -23.99
N ARG A 166 2.60 3.65 -23.07
CA ARG A 166 2.44 5.08 -23.37
C ARG A 166 3.41 5.94 -22.57
N PRO A 167 4.73 5.73 -22.68
CA PRO A 167 5.68 6.62 -22.03
C PRO A 167 5.66 7.99 -22.73
N GLY A 168 5.67 9.05 -21.93
CA GLY A 168 5.91 10.42 -22.32
C GLY A 168 7.27 10.90 -21.82
N PRO A 169 7.62 12.17 -22.09
CA PRO A 169 8.90 12.73 -21.68
C PRO A 169 9.03 12.76 -20.16
N VAL A 170 10.26 12.53 -19.68
CA VAL A 170 10.66 12.69 -18.29
C VAL A 170 11.81 13.69 -18.27
N THR A 171 11.54 14.88 -17.76
CA THR A 171 12.45 16.03 -17.76
C THR A 171 12.34 16.79 -16.45
N ASN A 172 13.42 17.43 -16.02
CA ASN A 172 13.48 18.31 -14.85
C ASN A 172 13.06 17.67 -13.50
N VAL A 173 12.97 16.35 -13.41
CA VAL A 173 12.51 15.65 -12.19
C VAL A 173 13.45 15.91 -11.01
N GLU A 174 14.72 16.20 -11.29
CA GLU A 174 15.70 16.59 -10.27
C GLU A 174 15.29 17.86 -9.51
N ARG A 175 14.44 18.72 -10.08
CA ARG A 175 13.93 19.96 -9.47
C ARG A 175 12.63 19.77 -8.67
N ALA A 176 12.05 18.59 -8.68
CA ALA A 176 10.79 18.32 -8.01
C ALA A 176 10.95 18.30 -6.48
N ASP A 177 9.96 18.81 -5.76
CA ASP A 177 9.90 18.71 -4.29
C ASP A 177 9.08 17.46 -3.89
N ALA A 178 9.79 16.39 -3.54
CA ALA A 178 9.19 15.10 -3.20
C ALA A 178 8.36 15.12 -1.90
N ASP A 179 8.58 16.11 -1.04
CA ASP A 179 7.87 16.23 0.24
C ASP A 179 6.67 17.18 0.15
N ARG A 180 6.49 17.85 -1.00
CA ARG A 180 5.35 18.76 -1.28
C ARG A 180 4.60 18.35 -2.55
N ILE A 181 3.89 17.22 -2.46
CA ILE A 181 3.08 16.70 -3.56
C ILE A 181 1.60 16.99 -3.34
N SER A 182 0.96 17.59 -4.34
CA SER A 182 -0.50 17.71 -4.42
C SER A 182 -1.03 16.88 -5.59
N VAL A 183 -2.09 16.10 -5.35
CA VAL A 183 -2.64 15.17 -6.34
C VAL A 183 -4.04 15.60 -6.73
N THR A 184 -4.28 15.69 -8.04
CA THR A 184 -5.63 15.80 -8.61
C THR A 184 -5.90 14.62 -9.50
N ARG A 185 -7.11 14.07 -9.42
CA ARG A 185 -7.56 12.93 -10.21
C ARG A 185 -8.55 13.37 -11.28
N GLU A 186 -8.47 12.70 -12.43
CA GLU A 186 -9.45 12.74 -13.50
C GLU A 186 -9.96 11.32 -13.72
N ASP A 187 -11.27 11.12 -13.59
CA ASP A 187 -11.92 9.85 -13.94
C ASP A 187 -12.12 9.78 -15.44
N LEU A 188 -11.77 8.65 -16.05
CA LEU A 188 -11.88 8.41 -17.48
C LEU A 188 -13.02 7.43 -17.80
N PRO A 189 -13.47 7.39 -19.07
CA PRO A 189 -14.39 6.36 -19.54
C PRO A 189 -13.88 4.95 -19.22
N HIS A 190 -14.81 4.00 -19.07
CA HIS A 190 -14.52 2.59 -18.81
C HIS A 190 -13.82 2.26 -17.47
N GLY A 191 -13.88 3.17 -16.51
CA GLY A 191 -13.34 2.93 -15.16
C GLY A 191 -11.84 3.21 -15.03
N ASP A 192 -11.22 3.78 -16.07
CA ASP A 192 -9.85 4.25 -16.01
C ASP A 192 -9.73 5.54 -15.17
N ALA A 193 -8.50 5.88 -14.79
CA ALA A 193 -8.20 7.15 -14.14
C ALA A 193 -6.82 7.66 -14.51
N ARG A 194 -6.67 8.99 -14.43
CA ARG A 194 -5.40 9.69 -14.51
C ARG A 194 -5.20 10.52 -13.26
N TRP A 195 -3.96 10.62 -12.83
CA TRP A 195 -3.57 11.53 -11.75
C TRP A 195 -2.55 12.53 -12.27
N ARG A 196 -2.67 13.74 -11.75
CA ARG A 196 -1.68 14.79 -11.90
C ARG A 196 -1.14 15.10 -10.51
N ALA A 197 0.10 14.73 -10.27
CA ALA A 197 0.83 15.04 -9.04
C ALA A 197 1.76 16.25 -9.29
N ARG A 198 1.49 17.39 -8.64
CA ARG A 198 2.38 18.55 -8.69
C ARG A 198 3.35 18.53 -7.51
N ALA A 199 4.64 18.62 -7.80
CA ALA A 199 5.75 18.55 -6.86
C ALA A 199 6.66 19.78 -7.07
N GLY A 200 6.25 20.93 -6.54
CA GLY A 200 6.85 22.22 -6.90
C GLY A 200 6.48 22.61 -8.35
N GLU A 201 7.49 22.89 -9.17
CA GLU A 201 7.31 23.24 -10.59
C GLU A 201 7.08 22.03 -11.49
N VAL A 202 7.42 20.82 -11.02
CA VAL A 202 7.31 19.59 -11.81
C VAL A 202 5.93 18.98 -11.65
N THR A 203 5.35 18.57 -12.76
CA THR A 203 4.12 17.79 -12.82
C THR A 203 4.42 16.36 -13.24
N VAL A 204 4.08 15.39 -12.39
CA VAL A 204 4.10 13.96 -12.71
C VAL A 204 2.70 13.53 -13.11
N MET A 205 2.55 13.05 -14.35
CA MET A 205 1.32 12.45 -14.84
C MET A 205 1.35 10.95 -14.59
N LEU A 206 0.33 10.42 -13.93
CA LEU A 206 0.17 8.99 -13.69
C LEU A 206 -1.10 8.47 -14.35
N ALA A 207 -1.05 7.21 -14.80
CA ALA A 207 -2.17 6.55 -15.43
C ALA A 207 -2.27 5.10 -14.96
N ILE A 208 -3.48 4.54 -15.03
CA ILE A 208 -3.66 3.09 -14.91
C ILE A 208 -3.08 2.43 -16.16
N ALA A 209 -2.17 1.47 -15.97
CA ALA A 209 -1.73 0.53 -16.99
C ALA A 209 -2.27 -0.87 -16.66
N PRO A 210 -2.20 -1.83 -17.61
CA PRO A 210 -2.71 -3.19 -17.38
C PRO A 210 -2.15 -3.88 -16.13
N THR A 211 -0.97 -3.46 -15.65
CA THR A 211 -0.30 -4.10 -14.51
C THR A 211 -0.39 -3.37 -13.18
N ASP A 212 -0.36 -2.05 -13.19
CA ASP A 212 -0.39 -1.18 -12.00
C ASP A 212 -0.61 0.28 -12.45
N VAL A 213 -0.68 1.22 -11.52
CA VAL A 213 -0.48 2.64 -11.81
C VAL A 213 0.99 2.87 -12.19
N CYS A 214 1.22 3.67 -13.22
CA CYS A 214 2.55 4.02 -13.70
C CYS A 214 2.65 5.53 -13.99
N VAL A 215 3.88 6.03 -13.99
CA VAL A 215 4.26 7.37 -14.45
C VAL A 215 4.22 7.39 -15.97
N GLN A 216 3.28 8.16 -16.50
CA GLN A 216 3.15 8.41 -17.92
C GLN A 216 4.19 9.44 -18.37
N SER A 217 4.37 10.54 -17.65
CA SER A 217 5.35 11.59 -17.97
C SER A 217 5.70 12.43 -16.74
N ALA A 218 6.79 13.18 -16.80
CA ALA A 218 7.13 14.17 -15.78
C ALA A 218 7.84 15.38 -16.40
N SER A 219 7.37 16.60 -16.08
CA SER A 219 7.93 17.85 -16.62
C SER A 219 7.55 19.05 -15.78
#